data_AF-A0A939BU68-F1
#
_entry.id   AF-A0A939BU68-F1
#
_cell.length_a   1.000
_cell.length_b   1.000
_cell.length_c   1.000
_cell.angle_alpha   90.00
_cell.angle_beta   90.00
_cell.angle_gamma   90.00
#
_symmetry.space_group_name_H-M   'P 1'
#
loop_
_entity.id
_entity.type
_entity.pdbx_description
1 polymer ?
#
loop_
_entity_poly.entity_id
_entity_poly.type
_entity_poly.pdbx_seq_one_letter_code
_entity_poly.pdbx_strand_id
1 'polypeptide(L)'
;MPETPEPERSPQQDAIDARAAERKAARARIEQQGTWVDLQVRQAMERGDFDNLPGAGKPIEGLSETHDPQWWVKRLVEREQITVLPPALQLRKDDAALEEAIDALAGEREARAFVEDFNARVIRARYTPVDGPPLVTMPRDVEATLAAWRERRAQRRRTRAAAQAAAPPSPSRRGRWWPRPRR
;
A
#
# COMPACT_ATOMS: atom_id res chain seq x y z
N MET A 1 -32.46 0.91 -69.55
CA MET A 1 -32.65 0.58 -68.13
C MET A 1 -31.65 1.40 -67.35
N PRO A 2 -32.05 2.36 -66.50
CA PRO A 2 -31.09 3.09 -65.67
C PRO A 2 -30.55 2.15 -64.58
N GLU A 3 -29.23 2.09 -64.45
CA GLU A 3 -28.55 1.46 -63.33
C GLU A 3 -28.91 2.23 -62.05
N THR A 4 -29.50 1.55 -61.07
CA THR A 4 -29.74 2.11 -59.75
C THR A 4 -28.38 2.26 -59.04
N PRO A 5 -27.95 3.47 -58.64
CA PRO A 5 -26.71 3.61 -57.89
C PRO A 5 -26.86 2.95 -56.51
N GLU A 6 -25.89 2.12 -56.13
CA GLU A 6 -25.83 1.54 -54.79
C GLU A 6 -25.81 2.67 -53.74
N PRO A 7 -26.55 2.54 -52.63
CA PRO A 7 -26.60 3.59 -51.62
C PRO A 7 -25.23 3.75 -50.96
N GLU A 8 -24.65 4.96 -51.05
CA GLU A 8 -23.43 5.34 -50.35
C GLU A 8 -23.61 5.11 -48.84
N ARG A 9 -22.76 4.26 -48.26
CA ARG A 9 -22.80 3.99 -46.82
C ARG A 9 -22.40 5.25 -46.04
N SER A 10 -23.31 5.70 -45.18
CA SER A 10 -23.06 6.86 -44.32
C SER A 10 -21.96 6.56 -43.29
N PRO A 11 -21.02 7.50 -43.02
CA PRO A 11 -19.95 7.32 -42.01
C PRO A 11 -20.46 6.96 -40.61
N GLN A 12 -21.71 7.32 -40.29
CA GLN A 12 -22.38 6.97 -39.04
C GLN A 12 -22.73 5.49 -38.94
N GLN A 13 -23.05 4.84 -40.08
CA GLN A 13 -23.34 3.42 -40.14
C GLN A 13 -22.07 2.60 -39.92
N ASP A 14 -20.96 3.00 -40.54
CA ASP A 14 -19.65 2.36 -40.36
C ASP A 14 -19.17 2.41 -38.89
N ALA A 15 -19.43 3.52 -38.19
CA ALA A 15 -19.09 3.65 -36.77
C ALA A 15 -19.95 2.75 -35.85
N ILE A 16 -21.21 2.50 -36.21
CA ILE A 16 -22.11 1.60 -35.47
C ILE A 16 -21.66 0.15 -35.68
N ASP A 17 -21.35 -0.22 -36.92
CA ASP A 17 -20.90 -1.57 -37.28
C ASP A 17 -19.53 -1.88 -36.66
N ALA A 18 -18.63 -0.90 -36.59
CA ALA A 18 -17.35 -1.03 -35.88
C ALA A 18 -17.55 -1.30 -34.39
N ARG A 19 -18.41 -0.54 -33.70
CA ARG A 19 -18.73 -0.76 -32.28
C ARG A 19 -19.41 -2.11 -32.05
N ALA A 20 -20.26 -2.57 -32.96
CA ALA A 20 -20.88 -3.89 -32.89
C ALA A 20 -19.86 -5.02 -33.08
N ALA A 21 -18.91 -4.87 -34.00
CA ALA A 21 -17.81 -5.79 -34.20
C ALA A 21 -16.88 -5.86 -32.98
N GLU A 22 -16.55 -4.72 -32.37
CA GLU A 22 -15.77 -4.66 -31.13
C GLU A 22 -16.46 -5.39 -29.97
N ARG A 23 -17.78 -5.18 -29.79
CA ARG A 23 -18.58 -5.88 -28.77
C ARG A 23 -18.64 -7.39 -29.03
N LYS A 24 -18.82 -7.80 -30.29
CA LYS A 24 -18.82 -9.21 -30.69
C LYS A 24 -17.47 -9.86 -30.43
N ALA A 25 -16.37 -9.17 -30.74
CA ALA A 25 -15.02 -9.64 -30.46
C ALA A 25 -14.72 -9.71 -28.95
N ALA A 26 -15.18 -8.73 -28.16
CA ALA A 26 -15.07 -8.76 -26.70
C ALA A 26 -15.83 -9.95 -26.10
N ARG A 27 -17.06 -10.22 -26.58
CA ARG A 27 -17.86 -11.36 -26.13
C ARG A 27 -17.20 -12.70 -26.50
N ALA A 28 -16.70 -12.83 -27.72
CA ALA A 28 -15.98 -14.04 -28.15
C ALA A 28 -14.71 -14.29 -27.32
N ARG A 29 -13.99 -13.23 -26.91
CA ARG A 29 -12.84 -13.35 -25.99
C ARG A 29 -13.25 -13.86 -24.61
N ILE A 30 -14.38 -13.37 -24.07
CA ILE A 30 -14.91 -13.83 -22.78
C ILE A 30 -15.35 -15.30 -22.88
N GLU A 31 -16.06 -15.66 -23.96
CA GLU A 31 -16.52 -17.04 -24.20
C GLU A 31 -15.35 -18.02 -24.40
N GLN A 32 -14.25 -17.57 -25.02
CA GLN A 32 -13.04 -18.38 -25.26
C GLN A 32 -12.00 -18.31 -24.14
N GLN A 33 -12.26 -17.55 -23.07
CA GLN A 33 -11.32 -17.34 -21.98
C GLN A 33 -10.91 -18.67 -21.32
N GLY A 34 -11.85 -19.59 -21.12
CA GLY A 34 -11.57 -20.91 -20.55
C GLY A 34 -10.57 -21.71 -21.38
N THR A 35 -10.71 -21.72 -22.70
CA THR A 35 -9.81 -22.44 -23.61
C THR A 35 -8.39 -21.88 -23.57
N TRP A 36 -8.23 -20.56 -23.45
CA TRP A 36 -6.92 -19.93 -23.33
C TRP A 36 -6.27 -20.26 -21.97
N VAL A 37 -7.02 -20.20 -20.87
CA VAL A 37 -6.54 -20.59 -19.54
C VAL A 37 -6.13 -22.06 -19.51
N ASP A 38 -6.94 -22.96 -20.06
CA ASP A 38 -6.63 -24.40 -20.11
C ASP A 38 -5.35 -24.68 -20.92
N LEU A 39 -5.13 -23.96 -22.02
CA LEU A 39 -3.92 -24.07 -22.81
C LEU A 39 -2.69 -23.63 -22.01
N GLN A 40 -2.80 -22.53 -21.26
CA GLN A 40 -1.72 -22.06 -20.39
C GLN A 40 -1.39 -23.04 -19.26
N VAL A 41 -2.42 -23.63 -18.63
CA VAL A 41 -2.22 -24.66 -17.59
C VAL A 41 -1.51 -25.87 -18.19
N ARG A 42 -1.93 -26.35 -19.37
CA ARG A 42 -1.27 -27.46 -20.06
C ARG A 42 0.19 -27.17 -20.38
N GLN A 43 0.48 -26.00 -20.93
CA GLN A 43 1.86 -25.59 -21.21
C GLN A 43 2.70 -25.50 -19.94
N ALA A 44 2.15 -24.99 -18.84
CA ALA A 44 2.83 -24.93 -17.55
C ALA A 44 3.09 -26.34 -16.96
N MET A 45 2.16 -27.29 -17.12
CA MET A 45 2.36 -28.69 -16.76
C MET A 45 3.46 -29.34 -17.60
N GLU A 46 3.48 -29.14 -18.92
CA GLU A 46 4.51 -29.70 -19.83
C GLU A 46 5.91 -29.16 -19.53
N ARG A 47 6.02 -27.90 -19.09
CA ARG A 47 7.29 -27.31 -18.65
C ARG A 47 7.74 -27.77 -17.28
N GLY A 48 6.90 -28.49 -16.54
CA GLY A 48 7.18 -28.87 -15.16
C GLY A 48 7.10 -27.70 -14.18
N ASP A 49 6.37 -26.62 -14.50
CA ASP A 49 6.22 -25.47 -13.59
C ASP A 49 5.50 -25.86 -12.27
N PHE A 50 4.81 -27.01 -12.27
CA PHE A 50 4.17 -27.62 -11.10
C PHE A 50 5.00 -28.76 -10.48
N ASP A 51 6.17 -29.08 -11.03
CA ASP A 51 7.08 -30.06 -10.44
C ASP A 51 7.87 -29.45 -9.28
N ASN A 52 8.15 -30.23 -8.24
CA ASN A 52 8.93 -29.80 -7.06
C ASN A 52 8.38 -28.57 -6.33
N LEU A 53 7.06 -28.35 -6.36
CA LEU A 53 6.43 -27.28 -5.57
C LEU A 53 6.81 -27.41 -4.09
N PRO A 54 6.97 -26.29 -3.37
CA PRO A 54 7.15 -26.31 -1.93
C PRO A 54 6.01 -27.09 -1.24
N GLY A 55 6.35 -28.26 -0.67
CA GLY A 55 5.37 -29.15 -0.04
C GLY A 55 4.92 -30.34 -0.90
N ALA A 56 5.38 -30.47 -2.15
CA ALA A 56 5.10 -31.63 -2.99
C ALA A 56 5.57 -32.94 -2.32
N GLY A 57 4.67 -33.90 -2.19
CA GLY A 57 4.92 -35.19 -1.55
C GLY A 57 5.12 -35.15 -0.02
N LYS A 58 5.11 -33.96 0.60
CA LYS A 58 5.16 -33.83 2.06
C LYS A 58 3.75 -33.98 2.64
N PRO A 59 3.59 -34.59 3.83
CA PRO A 59 2.34 -34.56 4.55
C PRO A 59 1.86 -33.13 4.74
N ILE A 60 0.55 -32.89 4.63
CA ILE A 60 -0.03 -31.58 4.96
C ILE A 60 0.17 -31.35 6.46
N GLU A 61 1.03 -30.39 6.79
CA GLU A 61 1.29 -30.01 8.18
C GLU A 61 -0.02 -29.61 8.88
N GLY A 62 -0.28 -30.19 10.06
CA GLY A 62 -1.46 -29.88 10.87
C GLY A 62 -2.73 -30.68 10.53
N LEU A 63 -2.69 -31.62 9.59
CA LEU A 63 -3.85 -32.46 9.26
C LEU A 63 -4.07 -33.64 10.23
N SER A 64 -3.11 -33.94 11.12
CA SER A 64 -3.06 -35.26 11.73
C SER A 64 -4.00 -35.53 12.91
N GLU A 65 -4.37 -34.62 13.82
CA GLU A 65 -5.15 -35.08 15.01
C GLU A 65 -6.23 -34.15 15.59
N THR A 66 -6.43 -32.91 15.10
CA THR A 66 -7.60 -32.09 15.52
C THR A 66 -7.94 -31.08 14.44
N HIS A 67 -9.17 -31.15 13.89
CA HIS A 67 -9.66 -30.16 12.95
C HIS A 67 -9.88 -28.83 13.69
N ASP A 68 -8.92 -27.92 13.60
CA ASP A 68 -9.04 -26.56 14.11
C ASP A 68 -9.70 -25.67 13.05
N PRO A 69 -10.94 -25.18 13.24
CA PRO A 69 -11.58 -24.28 12.28
C PRO A 69 -10.80 -22.98 12.01
N GLN A 70 -9.91 -22.60 12.94
CA GLN A 70 -9.06 -21.41 12.87
C GLN A 70 -7.66 -21.69 12.31
N TRP A 71 -7.41 -22.86 11.73
CA TRP A 71 -6.09 -23.26 11.20
C TRP A 71 -5.52 -22.23 10.20
N TRP A 72 -6.38 -21.70 9.33
CA TRP A 72 -5.98 -20.72 8.33
C TRP A 72 -5.67 -19.35 8.94
N VAL A 73 -6.37 -18.97 10.02
CA VAL A 73 -6.12 -17.72 10.77
C VAL A 73 -4.79 -17.81 11.51
N LYS A 74 -4.52 -18.93 12.18
CA LYS A 74 -3.24 -19.16 12.87
C LYS A 74 -2.08 -19.12 11.88
N ARG A 75 -2.22 -19.80 10.74
CA ARG A 75 -1.21 -19.79 9.67
C ARG A 75 -1.03 -18.39 9.06
N LEU A 76 -2.10 -17.60 8.95
CA LEU A 76 -2.03 -16.22 8.51
C LEU A 76 -1.30 -15.34 9.53
N VAL A 77 -1.65 -15.45 10.81
CA VAL A 77 -0.99 -14.74 11.92
C VAL A 77 0.50 -15.04 11.96
N GLU A 78 0.88 -16.31 11.82
CA GLU A 78 2.28 -16.74 11.78
C GLU A 78 3.01 -16.23 10.54
N ARG A 79 2.41 -16.39 9.35
CA ARG A 79 3.01 -15.94 8.08
C ARG A 79 3.22 -14.43 8.05
N GLU A 80 2.23 -13.67 8.50
CA GLU A 80 2.24 -12.20 8.50
C GLU A 80 2.89 -11.62 9.78
N GLN A 81 3.38 -12.46 10.69
CA GLN A 81 3.98 -12.07 11.98
C GLN A 81 3.09 -11.10 12.79
N ILE A 82 1.78 -11.34 12.78
CA ILE A 82 0.79 -10.48 13.44
C ILE A 82 0.94 -10.63 14.95
N THR A 83 1.44 -9.59 15.60
CA THR A 83 1.55 -9.55 17.07
C THR A 83 0.35 -8.81 17.65
N VAL A 84 -0.48 -9.51 18.43
CA VAL A 84 -1.55 -8.89 19.20
C VAL A 84 -1.04 -8.64 20.62
N LEU A 85 -0.75 -7.38 20.94
CA LEU A 85 -0.32 -6.98 22.28
C LEU A 85 -1.53 -6.70 23.18
N PRO A 86 -1.49 -7.11 24.47
CA PRO A 86 -2.40 -6.61 25.47
C PRO A 86 -2.40 -5.06 25.50
N PRO A 87 -3.53 -4.40 25.82
CA PRO A 87 -3.64 -2.94 25.76
C PRO A 87 -2.54 -2.19 26.50
N ALA A 88 -2.12 -2.69 27.67
CA ALA A 88 -1.04 -2.08 28.46
C ALA A 88 0.31 -2.10 27.73
N LEU A 89 0.65 -3.21 27.08
CA LEU A 89 1.90 -3.33 26.33
C LEU A 89 1.85 -2.54 25.01
N GLN A 90 0.69 -2.53 24.35
CA GLN A 90 0.49 -1.70 23.15
C GLN A 90 0.68 -0.22 23.47
N LEU A 91 0.06 0.29 24.54
CA LEU A 91 0.22 1.69 24.95
C LEU A 91 1.66 2.04 25.35
N ARG A 92 2.40 1.10 25.94
CA ARG A 92 3.83 1.31 26.24
C ARG A 92 4.66 1.39 24.97
N LYS A 93 4.37 0.56 23.96
CA LYS A 93 5.02 0.63 22.65
C LYS A 93 4.69 1.94 21.94
N ASP A 94 3.42 2.33 21.93
CA ASP A 94 2.96 3.58 21.33
C ASP A 94 3.61 4.80 22.00
N ASP A 95 3.72 4.81 23.33
CA ASP A 95 4.37 5.88 24.09
C ASP A 95 5.84 6.03 23.74
N ALA A 96 6.56 4.92 23.57
CA ALA A 96 7.96 4.92 23.16
C ALA A 96 8.17 5.42 21.73
N ALA A 97 7.21 5.17 20.82
CA ALA A 97 7.24 5.61 19.44
C ALA A 97 6.59 6.99 19.20
N LEU A 98 5.96 7.58 20.24
CA LEU A 98 5.12 8.76 20.11
C LEU A 98 5.88 9.95 19.51
N GLU A 99 7.11 10.19 19.98
CA GLU A 99 7.92 11.32 19.53
C GLU A 99 8.31 11.22 18.05
N GLU A 100 8.67 10.03 17.60
CA GLU A 100 8.99 9.75 16.20
C GLU A 100 7.75 9.91 15.31
N ALA A 101 6.61 9.37 15.77
CA ALA A 101 5.35 9.45 15.05
C ALA A 101 4.90 10.91 14.84
N ILE A 102 4.94 11.76 15.87
CA ILE A 102 4.60 13.19 15.72
C ILE A 102 5.62 13.95 14.88
N ASP A 103 6.89 13.51 14.86
CA ASP A 103 7.91 14.15 14.04
C ASP A 103 7.68 13.94 12.54
N ALA A 104 7.09 12.80 12.14
CA ALA A 104 6.72 12.49 10.77
C ALA A 104 5.48 13.26 10.26
N LEU A 105 4.60 13.74 11.14
CA LEU A 105 3.39 14.48 10.76
C LEU A 105 3.72 15.85 10.14
N ALA A 106 2.85 16.39 9.29
CA ALA A 106 3.17 17.60 8.52
C ALA A 106 2.99 18.87 9.36
N GLY A 107 1.96 18.93 10.19
CA GLY A 107 1.54 20.14 10.90
C GLY A 107 1.27 19.96 12.39
N GLU A 108 1.23 21.09 13.11
CA GLU A 108 0.99 21.09 14.57
C GLU A 108 -0.42 20.61 14.92
N ARG A 109 -1.43 20.92 14.08
CA ARG A 109 -2.81 20.47 14.30
C ARG A 109 -2.90 18.94 14.29
N GLU A 110 -2.22 18.29 13.34
CA GLU A 110 -2.15 16.83 13.25
C GLU A 110 -1.39 16.25 14.44
N ALA A 111 -0.26 16.85 14.82
CA ALA A 111 0.50 16.43 16.00
C ALA A 111 -0.32 16.56 17.29
N ARG A 112 -1.08 17.64 17.46
CA ARG A 112 -1.98 17.85 18.60
C ARG A 112 -3.04 16.75 18.65
N ALA A 113 -3.76 16.55 17.55
CA ALA A 113 -4.80 15.52 17.44
C ALA A 113 -4.24 14.12 17.72
N PHE A 114 -3.02 13.82 17.27
CA PHE A 114 -2.36 12.54 17.51
C PHE A 114 -2.05 12.30 19.00
N VAL A 115 -1.55 13.32 19.71
CA VAL A 115 -1.29 13.22 21.16
C VAL A 115 -2.60 13.14 21.95
N GLU A 116 -3.63 13.89 21.55
CA GLU A 116 -4.96 13.83 22.17
C GLU A 116 -5.61 12.45 21.99
N ASP A 117 -5.51 11.84 20.80
CA ASP A 117 -6.00 10.49 20.55
C ASP A 117 -5.24 9.46 21.40
N PHE A 118 -3.91 9.54 21.45
CA PHE A 118 -3.10 8.71 22.32
C PHE A 118 -3.56 8.81 23.80
N ASN A 119 -3.75 10.03 24.30
CA ASN A 119 -4.24 10.28 25.65
C ASN A 119 -5.64 9.69 25.87
N ALA A 120 -6.55 9.83 24.91
CA ALA A 120 -7.87 9.24 24.96
C ALA A 120 -7.80 7.71 25.08
N ARG A 121 -6.88 7.05 24.33
CA ARG A 121 -6.65 5.60 24.45
C ARG A 121 -6.10 5.20 25.82
N VAL A 122 -5.15 5.96 26.37
CA VAL A 122 -4.62 5.73 27.73
C VAL A 122 -5.72 5.86 28.78
N ILE A 123 -6.51 6.92 28.70
CA ILE A 123 -7.64 7.18 29.61
C ILE A 123 -8.66 6.05 29.53
N ARG A 124 -9.08 5.68 28.32
CA ARG A 124 -10.01 4.56 28.10
C ARG A 124 -9.50 3.26 28.70
N ALA A 125 -8.22 2.94 28.52
CA ALA A 125 -7.61 1.74 29.07
C ALA A 125 -7.54 1.75 30.61
N ARG A 126 -7.42 2.92 31.24
CA ARG A 126 -7.46 3.05 32.72
C ARG A 126 -8.86 2.82 33.30
N TYR A 127 -9.90 3.24 32.58
CA TYR A 127 -11.28 3.11 33.03
C TYR A 127 -11.96 1.83 32.56
N THR A 128 -11.28 1.01 31.75
CA THR A 128 -11.77 -0.30 31.33
C THR A 128 -11.04 -1.38 32.14
N PRO A 129 -11.73 -2.16 32.98
CA PRO A 129 -11.14 -3.32 33.63
C PRO A 129 -10.73 -4.31 32.54
N VAL A 130 -9.43 -4.51 32.34
CA VAL A 130 -8.88 -5.49 31.41
C VAL A 130 -7.97 -6.40 32.21
N ASP A 131 -8.21 -7.72 32.14
CA ASP A 131 -7.26 -8.71 32.66
C ASP A 131 -5.94 -8.61 31.90
N GLY A 132 -4.84 -8.45 32.63
CA GLY A 132 -3.52 -8.38 32.02
C GLY A 132 -2.47 -7.64 32.85
N PRO A 133 -1.29 -7.40 32.26
CA PRO A 133 -0.22 -6.64 32.88
C PRO A 133 -0.70 -5.25 33.31
N PRO A 134 -0.18 -4.70 34.42
CA PRO A 134 -0.61 -3.40 34.92
C PRO A 134 -0.34 -2.29 33.88
N LEU A 135 -1.29 -1.36 33.76
CA LEU A 135 -1.15 -0.19 32.90
C LEU A 135 -0.31 0.88 33.58
N VAL A 136 0.96 0.99 33.18
CA VAL A 136 1.92 1.96 33.74
C VAL A 136 1.94 3.27 32.94
N THR A 137 1.59 3.24 31.64
CA THR A 137 1.65 4.41 30.76
C THR A 137 0.70 5.52 31.21
N MET A 138 1.23 6.74 31.41
CA MET A 138 0.48 7.93 31.79
C MET A 138 0.09 8.75 30.54
N PRO A 139 -1.02 9.51 30.57
CA PRO A 139 -1.29 10.53 29.56
C PRO A 139 -0.17 11.56 29.49
N ARG A 140 0.14 12.05 28.30
CA ARG A 140 1.16 13.08 28.04
C ARG A 140 0.54 14.46 28.15
N ASP A 141 1.30 15.43 28.66
CA ASP A 141 0.92 16.83 28.57
C ASP A 141 1.01 17.28 27.09
N VAL A 142 -0.13 17.69 26.52
CA VAL A 142 -0.24 18.03 25.10
C VAL A 142 0.64 19.22 24.75
N GLU A 143 0.57 20.29 25.55
CA GLU A 143 1.26 21.54 25.24
C GLU A 143 2.78 21.42 25.47
N ALA A 144 3.21 20.71 26.51
CA ALA A 144 4.62 20.40 26.72
C ALA A 144 5.19 19.54 25.58
N THR A 145 4.43 18.54 25.12
CA THR A 145 4.82 17.66 24.01
C THR A 145 4.96 18.45 22.70
N LEU A 146 3.99 19.33 22.41
CA LEU A 146 4.04 20.19 21.22
C LEU A 146 5.13 21.26 21.28
N ALA A 147 5.44 21.79 22.46
CA ALA A 147 6.58 22.69 22.66
C ALA A 147 7.90 21.99 22.32
N ALA A 148 8.12 20.79 22.84
CA ALA A 148 9.32 19.99 22.51
C ALA A 148 9.40 19.65 21.01
N TRP A 149 8.28 19.29 20.40
CA TRP A 149 8.19 19.03 18.95
C TRP A 149 8.52 20.26 18.11
N ARG A 150 8.01 21.45 18.47
CA ARG A 150 8.33 22.72 17.79
C ARG A 150 9.82 23.02 17.86
N GLU A 151 10.44 22.82 19.02
CA GLU A 151 11.88 23.03 19.20
C GLU A 151 12.69 22.07 18.32
N ARG A 152 12.37 20.77 18.33
CA ARG A 152 13.03 19.78 17.45
C ARG A 152 12.93 20.17 15.98
N ARG A 153 11.74 20.62 15.52
CA ARG A 153 11.56 21.12 14.14
C ARG A 153 12.37 22.39 13.86
N ALA A 154 12.42 23.33 14.79
CA ALA A 154 13.22 24.54 14.64
C ALA A 154 14.71 24.21 14.51
N GLN A 155 15.20 23.26 15.32
CA GLN A 155 16.57 22.77 15.23
C GLN A 155 16.86 22.06 13.90
N ARG A 156 15.94 21.20 13.41
CA ARG A 156 16.06 20.57 12.07
C ARG A 156 16.08 21.59 10.93
N ARG A 157 15.30 22.68 11.03
CA ARG A 157 15.33 23.77 10.05
C ARG A 157 16.65 24.54 10.09
N ARG A 158 17.15 24.89 11.28
CA ARG A 158 18.43 25.59 11.45
C ARG A 158 19.60 24.77 10.90
N THR A 159 19.66 23.49 11.23
CA THR A 159 20.71 22.57 10.73
C THR A 159 20.65 22.41 9.22
N ARG A 160 19.46 22.25 8.64
CA ARG A 160 19.29 22.19 7.18
C ARG A 160 19.68 23.50 6.49
N ALA A 161 19.32 24.65 7.06
CA ALA A 161 19.72 25.96 6.51
C ALA A 161 21.23 26.16 6.56
N ALA A 162 21.89 25.78 7.66
CA ALA A 162 23.34 25.82 7.77
C ALA A 162 24.03 24.89 6.76
N ALA A 163 23.52 23.67 6.56
CA ALA A 163 24.04 22.75 5.56
C ALA A 163 23.87 23.28 4.12
N GLN A 164 22.76 23.97 3.81
CA GLN A 164 22.56 24.62 2.52
C GLN A 164 23.50 25.81 2.30
N ALA A 165 23.76 26.61 3.35
CA ALA A 165 24.70 27.72 3.27
C ALA A 165 26.16 27.25 3.10
N ALA A 166 26.51 26.08 3.66
CA ALA A 166 27.82 25.48 3.51
C ALA A 166 28.00 24.69 2.18
N ALA A 167 26.93 24.43 1.44
CA ALA A 167 27.00 23.70 0.19
C ALA A 167 27.66 24.59 -0.90
N PRO A 168 28.69 24.10 -1.61
CA PRO A 168 29.29 24.87 -2.70
C PRO A 168 28.23 25.16 -3.78
N PRO A 169 28.31 26.34 -4.44
CA PRO A 169 27.37 26.67 -5.51
C PRO A 169 27.45 25.60 -6.59
N SER A 170 26.33 24.90 -6.82
CA SER A 170 26.25 23.94 -7.91
C SER A 170 26.52 24.67 -9.22
N PRO A 171 27.41 24.16 -10.10
CA PRO A 171 27.65 24.81 -11.38
C PRO A 171 26.32 24.87 -12.12
N SER A 172 25.81 26.09 -12.32
CA SER A 172 24.62 26.31 -13.13
C SER A 172 24.88 25.65 -14.48
N ARG A 173 24.12 24.61 -14.83
CA ARG A 173 24.11 24.03 -16.17
C ARG A 173 23.53 25.09 -17.10
N ARG A 174 24.34 26.07 -17.49
CA ARG A 174 24.02 26.97 -18.60
C ARG A 174 23.84 26.04 -19.80
N GLY A 175 22.63 25.97 -20.31
CA GLY A 175 22.27 25.09 -21.41
C GLY A 175 23.25 25.28 -22.56
N ARG A 176 23.97 24.21 -22.92
CA ARG A 176 24.76 24.19 -24.15
C ARG A 176 23.79 24.30 -25.31
N TRP A 177 23.61 25.52 -25.79
CA TRP A 177 22.93 25.80 -27.04
C TRP A 177 23.91 25.39 -28.16
N TRP A 178 23.74 24.18 -28.68
CA TRP A 178 24.52 23.71 -29.83
C TRP A 178 23.92 24.34 -31.09
N PRO A 179 24.68 25.14 -31.87
CA PRO A 179 24.17 25.65 -33.13
C PRO A 179 24.09 24.49 -34.12
N ARG A 180 22.90 24.26 -34.68
CA ARG A 180 22.69 23.31 -35.78
C ARG A 180 23.29 23.89 -37.07
N PRO A 181 24.15 23.15 -37.81
CA PRO A 181 24.63 23.58 -39.10
C PRO A 181 23.48 23.53 -40.12
N ARG A 182 23.21 24.65 -40.78
CA ARG A 182 22.29 24.73 -41.92
C ARG A 182 23.03 24.22 -43.17
N ARG A 183 22.40 23.27 -43.87
CA ARG A 183 22.72 22.85 -45.24
C ARG A 183 21.56 23.27 -46.13
#